data_AF-A0A920L8Q4-F1
#
_entry.id   AF-A0A920L8Q4-F1
#
_cell.length_a   1.000
_cell.length_b   1.000
_cell.length_c   1.000
_cell.angle_alpha   90.00
_cell.angle_beta   90.00
_cell.angle_gamma   90.00
#
_symmetry.space_group_name_H-M   'P 1'
#
loop_
_entity.id
_entity.type
_entity.pdbx_description
1 polymer ?
#
loop_
_entity_poly.entity_id
_entity_poly.type
_entity_poly.pdbx_seq_one_letter_code
_entity_poly.pdbx_strand_id
1 'polypeptide(L)'
;MPNLFNDQVIVCNCGGTMDIDGKKLAKACGSSTPCDISTSLCRDETDKLATAMQTAHESGTKFIIACTQERTVFDNIAEDNGCPRQKL
;
A
#
# COMPACT_ATOMS: atom_id res chain seq x y z
N MET A 1 2.04 -12.84 -12.96
CA MET A 1 1.65 -11.42 -12.91
C MET A 1 0.99 -11.17 -11.56
N PRO A 2 1.42 -10.16 -10.78
CA PRO A 2 0.69 -9.76 -9.58
C PRO A 2 -0.72 -9.37 -9.99
N ASN A 3 -1.71 -10.02 -9.38
CA ASN A 3 -3.10 -9.80 -9.66
C ASN A 3 -3.61 -8.92 -8.51
N LEU A 4 -3.80 -7.62 -8.78
CA LEU A 4 -4.23 -6.62 -7.81
C LEU A 4 -5.57 -6.96 -7.12
N PHE A 5 -6.28 -7.98 -7.59
CA PHE A 5 -7.64 -8.30 -7.18
C PHE A 5 -7.70 -9.30 -6.02
N ASN A 6 -6.60 -10.02 -5.73
CA ASN A 6 -6.47 -10.89 -4.54
C ASN A 6 -5.50 -10.32 -3.49
N ASP A 7 -4.81 -9.23 -3.82
CA ASP A 7 -3.78 -8.63 -2.99
C ASP A 7 -4.31 -7.30 -2.41
N GLN A 8 -4.10 -7.03 -1.12
CA GLN A 8 -4.40 -5.71 -0.57
C GLN A 8 -3.35 -4.72 -1.06
N VAL A 9 -3.79 -3.64 -1.70
CA VAL A 9 -2.89 -2.62 -2.26
C VAL A 9 -3.15 -1.27 -1.63
N ILE A 10 -2.08 -0.64 -1.16
CA ILE A 10 -2.09 0.75 -0.70
C ILE A 10 -1.26 1.60 -1.65
N VAL A 11 -1.79 2.75 -2.07
CA VAL A 11 -1.14 3.63 -3.05
C VAL A 11 -0.85 4.98 -2.41
N CYS A 12 0.34 5.54 -2.68
CA CYS A 12 0.74 6.85 -2.18
C CYS A 12 0.99 7.81 -3.34
N ASN A 13 0.49 9.05 -3.26
CA ASN A 13 0.76 10.11 -4.24
C ASN A 13 2.01 10.96 -3.92
N CYS A 14 2.75 10.62 -2.87
CA CYS A 14 3.97 11.28 -2.43
C CYS A 14 3.82 12.81 -2.27
N GLY A 15 2.93 13.24 -1.38
CA GLY A 15 2.68 14.65 -1.09
C GLY A 15 1.92 15.38 -2.19
N GLY A 16 1.15 14.65 -3.01
CA GLY A 16 0.41 15.19 -4.16
C GLY A 16 1.30 15.49 -5.37
N THR A 17 2.56 15.05 -5.37
CA THR A 17 3.49 15.25 -6.50
C THR A 17 3.13 14.39 -7.71
N MET A 18 2.28 13.37 -7.52
CA MET A 18 1.74 12.53 -8.57
C MET A 18 0.22 12.69 -8.69
N ASP A 19 -0.27 12.94 -9.91
CA ASP A 19 -1.70 12.97 -10.22
C ASP A 19 -2.22 11.54 -10.40
N ILE A 20 -2.59 10.91 -9.27
CA ILE A 20 -3.11 9.54 -9.23
C ILE A 20 -4.63 9.58 -9.04
N ASP A 21 -5.36 9.10 -10.05
CA ASP A 21 -6.80 8.92 -9.98
C ASP A 21 -7.14 7.49 -9.52
N GLY A 22 -7.55 7.36 -8.25
CA GLY A 22 -7.91 6.08 -7.64
C GLY A 22 -9.07 5.34 -8.32
N LYS A 23 -9.98 6.06 -9.00
CA LYS A 23 -11.08 5.44 -9.76
C LYS A 23 -10.59 4.88 -11.08
N LYS A 24 -9.78 5.64 -11.82
CA LYS A 24 -9.16 5.15 -13.07
C LYS A 24 -8.21 3.99 -12.79
N LEU A 25 -7.43 4.05 -11.70
CA LEU A 25 -6.55 2.98 -11.28
C LEU A 25 -7.35 1.71 -10.94
N ALA A 26 -8.38 1.82 -10.10
CA ALA A 26 -9.26 0.69 -9.79
C ALA A 26 -9.86 0.07 -11.05
N LYS A 27 -10.39 0.90 -11.97
CA LYS A 27 -10.97 0.43 -13.24
C LYS A 27 -9.95 -0.26 -14.13
N ALA A 28 -8.74 0.30 -14.26
CA ALA A 28 -7.65 -0.29 -15.05
C ALA A 28 -7.20 -1.64 -14.46
N CYS A 29 -7.30 -1.78 -13.14
CA CYS A 29 -7.04 -3.01 -12.40
C CYS A 29 -8.32 -3.80 -12.13
N GLY A 30 -9.39 -3.61 -12.93
CA GLY A 30 -10.66 -4.34 -12.90
C GLY A 30 -11.43 -4.39 -11.57
N SER A 31 -11.10 -3.54 -10.61
CA SER A 31 -11.85 -3.34 -9.37
C SER A 31 -12.99 -2.35 -9.59
N SER A 32 -14.17 -2.63 -9.02
CA SER A 32 -15.29 -1.69 -8.93
C SER A 32 -15.16 -0.73 -7.74
N THR A 33 -14.30 -1.06 -6.77
CA THR A 33 -14.03 -0.23 -5.60
C THR A 33 -12.87 0.73 -5.90
N PRO A 34 -13.07 2.05 -5.77
CA PRO A 34 -11.99 3.03 -5.94
C PRO A 34 -10.81 2.71 -5.03
N CYS A 35 -9.60 2.86 -5.56
CA CYS A 35 -8.39 2.74 -4.75
C CYS A 35 -8.25 3.99 -3.87
N ASP A 36 -8.07 3.79 -2.57
CA ASP A 36 -7.77 4.89 -1.66
C ASP A 36 -6.31 5.33 -1.83
N ILE A 37 -6.11 6.63 -2.06
CA ILE A 37 -4.80 7.20 -2.35
C ILE A 37 -4.32 7.96 -1.11
N SER A 38 -3.34 7.38 -0.42
CA SER A 38 -2.61 8.05 0.65
C SER A 38 -1.73 9.18 0.11
N THR A 39 -1.47 10.17 0.95
CA THR A 39 -0.68 11.35 0.57
C THR A 39 0.72 11.35 1.18
N SER A 40 0.87 10.87 2.40
CA SER A 40 2.10 10.92 3.18
C SER A 40 2.33 9.58 3.90
N LEU A 41 2.24 8.47 3.14
CA LEU A 41 2.30 7.11 3.67
C LEU A 41 3.57 6.79 4.47
N CYS A 42 4.69 7.41 4.09
CA CYS A 42 6.00 7.23 4.72
C CYS A 42 6.27 8.20 5.88
N ARG A 43 5.35 9.12 6.21
CA ARG A 43 5.56 10.12 7.27
C ARG A 43 4.35 10.23 8.19
N ASP A 44 3.27 10.81 7.68
CA ASP A 44 2.12 11.18 8.52
C ASP A 44 1.07 10.06 8.63
N GLU A 45 1.11 9.08 7.72
CA GLU A 45 0.15 7.96 7.67
C GLU A 45 0.81 6.60 7.98
N THR A 46 1.89 6.57 8.77
CA THR A 46 2.60 5.33 9.12
C THR A 46 1.74 4.35 9.92
N ASP A 47 0.83 4.86 10.77
CA ASP A 47 -0.11 4.01 11.53
C ASP A 47 -1.14 3.33 10.62
N LYS A 48 -1.60 4.05 9.58
CA LYS A 48 -2.46 3.49 8.53
C LYS A 48 -1.74 2.36 7.81
N LEU A 49 -0.46 2.57 7.49
CA LEU A 49 0.36 1.55 6.86
C LEU A 49 0.55 0.32 7.76
N ALA A 50 0.91 0.51 9.03
CA ALA A 50 1.08 -0.57 9.99
C ALA A 50 -0.20 -1.41 10.15
N THR A 51 -1.35 -0.72 10.29
CA THR A 51 -2.66 -1.38 10.39
C THR A 51 -2.98 -2.23 9.14
N ALA A 52 -2.70 -1.69 7.95
CA ALA A 52 -2.91 -2.41 6.70
C ALA A 52 -2.00 -3.63 6.56
N MET A 53 -0.73 -3.50 6.96
CA MET A 53 0.22 -4.63 6.99
C MET A 53 -0.25 -5.75 7.92
N GLN A 54 -0.66 -5.41 9.15
CA GLN A 54 -1.15 -6.37 10.12
C GLN A 54 -2.43 -7.08 9.61
N THR A 55 -3.38 -6.32 9.07
CA THR A 55 -4.62 -6.87 8.49
C THR A 55 -4.33 -7.86 7.36
N ALA A 56 -3.41 -7.52 6.46
CA ALA A 56 -3.00 -8.42 5.39
C ALA A 56 -2.30 -9.67 5.93
N HIS A 57 -1.44 -9.50 6.93
CA HIS A 57 -0.72 -10.60 7.58
C HIS A 57 -1.69 -11.58 8.26
N GLU A 58 -2.63 -11.07 9.07
CA GLU A 58 -3.64 -11.87 9.78
C GLU A 58 -4.58 -12.61 8.82
N SER A 59 -4.95 -11.96 7.71
CA SER A 59 -5.81 -12.57 6.69
C SER A 59 -5.05 -13.50 5.71
N GLY A 60 -3.72 -13.56 5.81
CA GLY A 60 -2.88 -14.33 4.88
C GLY A 60 -2.93 -13.82 3.43
N THR A 61 -3.39 -12.60 3.21
CA THR A 61 -3.37 -11.98 1.87
C THR A 61 -2.03 -11.31 1.60
N LYS A 62 -1.65 -11.24 0.32
CA LYS A 62 -0.47 -10.48 -0.05
C LYS A 62 -0.77 -8.99 0.07
N PHE A 63 0.21 -8.26 0.57
CA PHE A 63 0.14 -6.81 0.70
C PHE A 63 1.12 -6.15 -0.25
N ILE A 64 0.66 -5.16 -1.02
CA ILE A 64 1.50 -4.40 -1.95
C ILE A 64 1.45 -2.92 -1.56
N ILE A 65 2.63 -2.34 -1.35
CA ILE A 65 2.78 -0.89 -1.21
C ILE A 65 3.21 -0.31 -2.56
N ALA A 66 2.30 0.42 -3.21
CA ALA A 66 2.61 1.20 -4.40
C ALA A 66 3.20 2.57 -4.00
N CYS A 67 4.38 2.51 -3.36
CA CYS A 67 5.24 3.64 -3.04
C CYS A 67 6.69 3.13 -3.02
N THR A 68 7.61 3.80 -3.72
CA THR A 68 9.01 3.36 -3.81
C THR A 68 10.02 4.34 -3.24
N GLN A 69 9.60 5.57 -2.89
CA GLN A 69 10.52 6.64 -2.48
C GLN A 69 11.18 6.38 -1.12
N GLU A 70 10.52 5.65 -0.22
CA GLU A 70 10.94 5.47 1.18
C GLU A 70 10.89 4.00 1.61
N ARG A 71 11.45 3.08 0.80
CA ARG A 71 11.40 1.63 1.05
C ARG A 71 11.91 1.24 2.44
N THR A 72 12.99 1.88 2.91
CA THR A 72 13.57 1.60 4.23
C THR A 72 12.59 1.89 5.37
N VAL A 73 11.77 2.95 5.25
CA VAL A 73 10.73 3.26 6.24
C VAL A 73 9.71 2.13 6.31
N PHE A 74 9.29 1.60 5.16
CA PHE A 74 8.31 0.51 5.10
C PHE A 74 8.86 -0.80 5.67
N ASP A 75 10.14 -1.11 5.40
CA ASP A 75 10.80 -2.29 5.96
C ASP A 75 10.89 -2.21 7.49
N ASN A 76 11.25 -1.04 8.03
CA ASN A 76 11.30 -0.82 9.49
C ASN A 76 9.91 -0.97 10.12
N ILE A 77 8.87 -0.35 9.52
CA ILE A 77 7.49 -0.49 10.02
C ILE A 77 7.04 -1.94 9.99
N ALA A 78 7.36 -2.69 8.93
CA ALA A 78 7.02 -4.10 8.85
C ALA A 78 7.72 -4.91 9.97
N GLU A 79 9.01 -4.68 10.20
CA GLU A 79 9.78 -5.33 11.26
C GLU A 79 9.22 -5.02 12.66
N ASP A 80 8.99 -3.74 12.97
CA ASP A 80 8.44 -3.29 14.25
C ASP A 80 7.06 -3.89 14.55
N ASN A 81 6.31 -4.26 13.51
CA ASN A 81 4.96 -4.82 13.62
C ASN A 81 4.91 -6.34 13.34
N GLY A 82 6.05 -7.02 13.25
CA GLY A 82 6.11 -8.47 13.00
C GLY A 82 5.54 -8.91 11.65
N CYS A 83 5.42 -7.98 10.70
CA CYS A 83 4.87 -8.22 9.37
C CYS A 83 5.99 -8.56 8.35
N PRO A 84 5.68 -9.30 7.26
CA PRO A 84 6.66 -9.58 6.22
C PRO A 84 7.14 -8.30 5.52
N ARG A 85 8.46 -8.18 5.33
CA ARG A 85 9.06 -7.12 4.50
C ARG A 85 8.60 -7.24 3.04
N GLN A 86 8.44 -6.09 2.39
CA GLN A 86 7.97 -6.01 1.00
C GLN A 86 9.06 -6.52 0.04
N LYS A 87 8.83 -7.68 -0.59
CA LYS A 87 9.62 -8.10 -1.75
C LYS A 87 8.99 -7.47 -3.00
N LEU A 88 9.68 -6.48 -3.58
CA LEU A 88 9.39 -6.03 -4.94
C LEU A 88 9.83 -7.06 -5.99
#